data_AF-A0AAE1SD87-F1
#
_entry.id   AF-A0AAE1SD87-F1
#
_cell.length_a   1.000
_cell.length_b   1.000
_cell.length_c   1.000
_cell.angle_alpha   90.00
_cell.angle_beta   90.00
_cell.angle_gamma   90.00
#
_symmetry.space_group_name_H-M   'P 1'
#
loop_
_entity.id
_entity.type
_entity.pdbx_description
1 polymer ?
#
loop_
_entity_poly.entity_id
_entity_poly.type
_entity_poly.pdbx_seq_one_letter_code
_entity_poly.pdbx_strand_id
1 'polypeptide(L)'
;MMMSSSEATTSQNVDYTHFVSLPLSIHREMVNKLINLQKSVLGTTQVNQDLGIEKSMFINPKTFHLTVLMLKLWNKDRLEAASEVMRSISPKVIDALERRPVSIRLKGLECMRGSPAKAYVVYAPVEVIGGEARLLRACQVIINAFTEAGLVLEKDANQKLKLHATIMNARHRKSKKKIRKN
;
A
#
# COMPACT_ATOMS: atom_id res chain seq x y z
N MET A 1 6.18 -47.19 -14.54
CA MET A 1 7.46 -46.50 -14.83
C MET A 1 7.19 -45.62 -16.06
N MET A 2 7.20 -44.30 -16.07
CA MET A 2 7.68 -43.26 -15.16
C MET A 2 6.63 -42.15 -15.02
N MET A 3 6.63 -41.50 -13.85
CA MET A 3 5.98 -40.22 -13.58
C MET A 3 6.69 -39.12 -14.41
N SER A 4 5.92 -38.30 -15.13
CA SER A 4 6.41 -37.02 -15.65
C SER A 4 6.17 -35.96 -14.58
N SER A 5 7.22 -35.59 -13.87
CA SER A 5 7.25 -34.55 -12.86
C SER A 5 6.84 -33.19 -13.41
N SER A 6 5.85 -32.57 -12.77
CA SER A 6 5.57 -31.14 -12.88
C SER A 6 6.76 -30.34 -12.34
N GLU A 7 7.45 -29.58 -13.21
CA GLU A 7 8.40 -28.57 -12.78
C GLU A 7 7.62 -27.39 -12.18
N ALA A 8 7.33 -27.49 -10.88
CA ALA A 8 6.96 -26.33 -10.09
C ALA A 8 8.21 -25.48 -9.86
N THR A 9 8.43 -24.47 -10.71
CA THR A 9 9.49 -23.48 -10.57
C THR A 9 9.51 -22.92 -9.15
N THR A 10 10.43 -23.42 -8.32
CA THR A 10 10.59 -23.05 -6.91
C THR A 10 11.46 -21.79 -6.82
N SER A 11 11.08 -20.71 -7.51
CA SER A 11 11.87 -19.48 -7.41
C SER A 11 11.47 -18.72 -6.14
N GLN A 12 12.29 -18.85 -5.11
CA GLN A 12 12.24 -17.99 -3.91
C GLN A 12 12.53 -16.51 -4.23
N ASN A 13 12.57 -16.10 -5.51
CA ASN A 13 12.89 -14.76 -6.00
C ASN A 13 11.71 -14.05 -6.68
N VAL A 14 10.47 -14.27 -6.22
CA VAL A 14 9.31 -13.45 -6.63
C VAL A 14 9.28 -12.12 -5.86
N ASP A 15 9.05 -11.01 -6.56
CA ASP A 15 8.71 -9.71 -5.97
C ASP A 15 7.44 -9.81 -5.09
N TYR A 16 7.15 -8.78 -4.29
CA TYR A 16 5.87 -8.73 -3.56
C TYR A 16 4.69 -8.81 -4.51
N THR A 17 3.73 -9.67 -4.20
CA THR A 17 2.53 -9.89 -5.03
C THR A 17 1.27 -9.36 -4.36
N HIS A 18 1.24 -9.33 -3.03
CA HIS A 18 0.08 -8.97 -2.24
C HIS A 18 0.47 -8.06 -1.08
N PHE A 19 -0.53 -7.48 -0.41
CA PHE A 19 -0.36 -6.71 0.80
C PHE A 19 -1.64 -6.72 1.63
N VAL A 20 -1.52 -6.51 2.93
CA VAL A 20 -2.65 -6.23 3.81
C VAL A 20 -2.90 -4.73 3.82
N SER A 21 -4.15 -4.32 3.61
CA SER A 21 -4.53 -2.92 3.43
C SER A 21 -5.62 -2.48 4.39
N LEU A 22 -5.58 -1.21 4.78
CA LEU A 22 -6.70 -0.49 5.38
C LEU A 22 -7.27 0.43 4.28
N PRO A 23 -8.42 0.08 3.67
CA PRO A 23 -8.92 0.80 2.52
C PRO A 23 -9.51 2.15 2.96
N LEU A 24 -8.96 3.23 2.40
CA LEU A 24 -9.44 4.59 2.61
C LEU A 24 -10.50 4.99 1.59
N SER A 25 -10.51 4.31 0.44
CA SER A 25 -11.45 4.54 -0.66
C SER A 25 -12.90 4.21 -0.32
N ILE A 26 -13.15 3.52 0.80
CA ILE A 26 -14.51 3.29 1.32
C ILE A 26 -15.17 4.60 1.78
N HIS A 27 -14.38 5.64 2.08
CA HIS A 27 -14.88 6.94 2.52
C HIS A 27 -14.99 7.90 1.34
N ARG A 28 -16.22 8.12 0.86
CA ARG A 28 -16.52 8.99 -0.30
C ARG A 28 -15.93 10.39 -0.19
N GLU A 29 -15.98 10.99 1.00
CA GLU A 29 -15.42 12.33 1.23
C GLU A 29 -13.90 12.36 1.01
N MET A 30 -13.19 11.33 1.47
CA MET A 30 -11.75 11.21 1.29
C MET A 30 -11.38 11.02 -0.19
N VAL A 31 -12.15 10.21 -0.91
CA VAL A 31 -12.01 10.04 -2.36
C VAL A 31 -12.23 11.35 -3.11
N ASN A 32 -13.27 12.12 -2.76
CA ASN A 32 -13.55 13.41 -3.37
C ASN A 32 -12.42 14.43 -3.11
N LYS A 33 -11.90 14.49 -1.87
CA LYS A 33 -10.75 15.35 -1.53
C LYS A 33 -9.52 14.99 -2.33
N LEU A 34 -9.24 13.70 -2.50
CA LEU A 34 -8.13 13.21 -3.34
C LEU A 34 -8.33 13.60 -4.81
N ILE A 35 -9.53 13.42 -5.36
CA ILE A 35 -9.85 13.84 -6.75
C ILE A 35 -9.65 15.35 -6.92
N ASN A 36 -10.10 16.16 -5.96
CA ASN A 36 -9.95 17.61 -6.01
C ASN A 36 -8.48 18.03 -5.90
N LEU A 37 -7.69 17.37 -5.06
CA LEU A 37 -6.23 17.56 -5.01
C LEU A 37 -5.60 17.25 -6.37
N GLN A 38 -5.93 16.11 -6.98
CA GLN A 38 -5.42 15.72 -8.30
C GLN A 38 -5.77 16.75 -9.38
N LYS A 39 -7.02 17.23 -9.41
CA LYS A 39 -7.48 18.27 -10.34
C LYS A 39 -6.75 19.60 -10.12
N SER A 40 -6.62 20.02 -8.85
CA SER A 40 -5.93 21.27 -8.48
C SER A 40 -4.47 21.25 -8.92
N VAL A 41 -3.76 20.16 -8.62
CA VAL A 41 -2.38 19.98 -9.06
C VAL A 41 -2.37 20.03 -10.59
N LEU A 42 -3.08 19.13 -11.30
CA LEU A 42 -3.04 19.06 -12.77
C LEU A 42 -3.48 20.34 -13.50
N GLY A 43 -4.36 21.15 -12.91
CA GLY A 43 -4.84 22.41 -13.48
C GLY A 43 -3.79 23.52 -13.50
N THR A 44 -2.67 23.37 -12.79
CA THR A 44 -1.58 24.36 -12.74
C THR A 44 -0.62 24.17 -13.91
N THR A 45 -1.02 24.63 -15.09
CA THR A 45 -0.44 24.21 -16.39
C THR A 45 1.02 24.60 -16.59
N GLN A 46 1.46 25.79 -16.19
CA GLN A 46 2.83 26.25 -16.45
C GLN A 46 3.86 25.50 -15.60
N VAL A 47 3.65 25.44 -14.28
CA VAL A 47 4.58 24.80 -13.32
C VAL A 47 4.65 23.28 -13.52
N ASN A 48 3.55 22.63 -13.85
CA ASN A 48 3.54 21.16 -13.99
C ASN A 48 4.24 20.65 -15.24
N GLN A 49 4.24 21.42 -16.33
CA GLN A 49 4.97 21.06 -17.55
C GLN A 49 6.47 21.05 -17.25
N ASP A 50 6.95 22.04 -16.50
CA ASP A 50 8.35 22.13 -16.07
C ASP A 50 8.72 21.03 -15.05
N LEU A 51 7.79 20.65 -14.17
CA LEU A 51 8.00 19.58 -13.19
C LEU A 51 7.75 18.16 -13.73
N GLY A 52 7.22 18.02 -14.95
CA GLY A 52 6.91 16.72 -15.57
C GLY A 52 5.88 15.89 -14.78
N ILE A 53 4.93 16.55 -14.11
CA ILE A 53 3.86 15.89 -13.35
C ILE A 53 2.76 15.47 -14.32
N GLU A 54 2.51 14.17 -14.40
CA GLU A 54 1.49 13.59 -15.28
C GLU A 54 0.35 12.96 -14.47
N LYS A 55 -0.86 12.95 -15.05
CA LYS A 55 -2.03 12.28 -14.47
C LYS A 55 -1.75 10.81 -14.13
N SER A 56 -0.90 10.14 -14.92
CA SER A 56 -0.49 8.75 -14.74
C SER A 56 0.25 8.47 -13.43
N MET A 57 0.89 9.49 -12.84
CA MET A 57 1.64 9.37 -11.60
C MET A 57 0.76 9.34 -10.36
N PHE A 58 -0.48 9.84 -10.45
CA PHE A 58 -1.40 9.83 -9.31
C PHE A 58 -1.98 8.45 -9.09
N ILE A 59 -2.18 8.08 -7.83
CA ILE A 59 -2.90 6.85 -7.51
C ILE A 59 -4.35 6.91 -7.98
N ASN A 60 -4.91 5.75 -8.32
CA ASN A 60 -6.34 5.65 -8.57
C ASN A 60 -7.09 5.89 -7.24
N PRO A 61 -8.01 6.87 -7.15
CA PRO A 61 -8.74 7.13 -5.91
C PRO A 61 -9.53 5.92 -5.39
N LYS A 62 -9.95 5.00 -6.26
CA LYS A 62 -10.65 3.77 -5.86
C LYS A 62 -9.76 2.77 -5.12
N THR A 63 -8.44 2.86 -5.31
CA THR A 63 -7.45 1.99 -4.66
C THR A 63 -6.73 2.72 -3.52
N PHE A 64 -7.27 3.83 -3.01
CA PHE A 64 -6.62 4.58 -1.93
C PHE A 64 -6.65 3.79 -0.62
N HIS A 65 -5.49 3.55 -0.02
CA HIS A 65 -5.34 2.71 1.15
C HIS A 65 -4.11 3.09 1.98
N LEU A 66 -4.05 2.56 3.20
CA LEU A 66 -2.82 2.43 3.98
C LEU A 66 -2.33 0.99 3.90
N THR A 67 -1.03 0.80 3.68
CA THR A 67 -0.42 -0.54 3.66
C THR A 67 0.03 -0.91 5.08
N VAL A 68 -0.40 -2.08 5.55
CA VAL A 68 0.02 -2.63 6.86
C VAL A 68 1.22 -3.56 6.69
N LEU A 69 1.18 -4.43 5.68
CA LEU A 69 2.15 -5.49 5.50
C LEU A 69 2.28 -5.88 4.04
N MET A 70 3.50 -6.07 3.55
CA MET A 70 3.78 -6.58 2.21
C MET A 70 3.94 -8.10 2.25
N LEU A 71 3.36 -8.79 1.26
CA LEU A 71 3.29 -10.25 1.25
C LEU A 71 3.80 -10.84 -0.07
N LYS A 72 4.34 -12.05 0.05
CA LYS A 72 4.79 -12.85 -1.08
C LYS A 72 3.96 -14.13 -1.13
N LEU A 73 2.88 -14.07 -1.89
CA LEU A 73 1.96 -15.18 -2.10
C LEU A 73 2.07 -15.56 -3.59
N TRP A 74 2.89 -16.57 -3.89
CA TRP A 74 3.24 -16.97 -5.26
C TRP A 74 2.51 -18.23 -5.74
N ASN A 75 1.74 -18.86 -4.86
CA ASN A 75 0.93 -20.02 -5.17
C ASN A 75 -0.41 -19.95 -4.42
N LYS A 76 -1.31 -20.85 -4.80
CA LYS A 76 -2.66 -20.93 -4.23
C LYS A 76 -2.63 -21.26 -2.73
N ASP A 77 -1.74 -22.16 -2.30
CA ASP A 77 -1.67 -22.59 -0.90
C ASP A 77 -1.31 -21.44 0.04
N ARG A 78 -0.36 -20.58 -0.35
CA ARG A 78 -0.01 -19.39 0.44
C ARG A 78 -1.13 -18.34 0.45
N LEU A 79 -1.86 -18.22 -0.66
CA LEU A 79 -3.03 -17.33 -0.71
C LEU A 79 -4.17 -17.82 0.20
N GLU A 80 -4.39 -19.13 0.24
CA GLU A 80 -5.36 -19.75 1.15
C GLU A 80 -4.91 -19.59 2.61
N ALA A 81 -3.65 -19.89 2.92
CA ALA A 81 -3.09 -19.69 4.25
C ALA A 81 -3.20 -18.23 4.73
N ALA A 82 -2.93 -17.26 3.85
CA ALA A 82 -3.13 -15.84 4.15
C ALA A 82 -4.60 -15.50 4.45
N SER A 83 -5.53 -16.10 3.70
CA SER A 83 -6.97 -15.91 3.89
C SER A 83 -7.45 -16.53 5.22
N GLU A 84 -6.92 -17.69 5.58
CA GLU A 84 -7.18 -18.35 6.86
C GLU A 84 -6.65 -17.53 8.04
N VAL A 85 -5.40 -17.04 7.95
CA VAL A 85 -4.81 -16.16 8.97
C VAL A 85 -5.66 -14.91 9.17
N MET A 86 -6.05 -14.21 8.09
CA MET A 86 -6.91 -13.02 8.20
C MET A 86 -8.23 -13.31 8.91
N ARG A 87 -8.85 -14.46 8.60
CA ARG A 87 -10.13 -14.86 9.18
C ARG A 87 -9.99 -15.17 10.67
N SER A 88 -8.94 -15.90 11.05
CA SER A 88 -8.72 -16.35 12.42
C SER A 88 -8.34 -15.19 13.37
N ILE A 89 -7.65 -14.16 12.88
CA ILE A 89 -7.25 -13.01 13.71
C ILE A 89 -8.33 -11.94 13.84
N SER A 90 -9.42 -12.00 13.07
CA SER A 90 -10.45 -10.95 13.05
C SER A 90 -10.96 -10.57 14.46
N PRO A 91 -11.31 -11.52 15.36
CA PRO A 91 -11.70 -11.18 16.73
C PRO A 91 -10.61 -10.44 17.51
N LYS A 92 -9.34 -10.91 17.41
CA LYS A 92 -8.19 -10.29 18.09
C LYS A 92 -7.92 -8.87 17.60
N VAL A 93 -8.09 -8.62 16.30
CA VAL A 93 -7.97 -7.28 15.71
C VAL A 93 -9.07 -6.36 16.24
N ILE A 94 -10.32 -6.83 16.29
CA ILE A 94 -11.46 -6.08 16.84
C ILE A 94 -11.24 -5.73 18.31
N ASP A 95 -10.72 -6.68 19.10
CA ASP A 95 -10.41 -6.47 20.52
C ASP A 95 -9.22 -5.51 20.71
N ALA A 96 -8.18 -5.59 19.88
CA ALA A 96 -7.06 -4.64 19.90
C ALA A 96 -7.51 -3.20 19.56
N LEU A 97 -8.54 -3.08 18.73
CA LEU A 97 -9.24 -1.82 18.44
C LEU A 97 -10.23 -1.42 19.54
N GLU A 98 -10.34 -2.17 20.63
CA GLU A 98 -11.28 -1.93 21.73
C GLU A 98 -12.74 -1.88 21.25
N ARG A 99 -13.06 -2.60 20.16
CA ARG A 99 -14.41 -2.68 19.57
C ARG A 99 -15.02 -1.31 19.19
N ARG A 100 -14.19 -0.29 19.01
CA ARG A 100 -14.61 1.05 18.57
C ARG A 100 -13.82 1.51 17.34
N PRO A 101 -14.36 2.47 16.56
CA PRO A 101 -13.65 3.01 15.40
C PRO A 101 -12.32 3.68 15.77
N VAL A 102 -11.46 3.80 14.76
CA VAL A 102 -10.27 4.66 14.79
C VAL A 102 -10.51 5.80 13.83
N SER A 103 -10.33 7.03 14.31
CA SER A 103 -10.42 8.23 13.48
C SER A 103 -9.02 8.67 13.08
N ILE A 104 -8.83 8.92 11.79
CA ILE A 104 -7.57 9.44 11.27
C ILE A 104 -7.79 10.76 10.53
N ARG A 105 -6.75 11.57 10.46
CA ARG A 105 -6.66 12.75 9.62
C ARG A 105 -5.44 12.61 8.71
N LEU A 106 -5.62 12.88 7.43
CA LEU A 106 -4.52 13.03 6.49
C LEU A 106 -4.16 14.51 6.41
N LYS A 107 -2.93 14.89 6.78
CA LYS A 107 -2.52 16.30 6.84
C LYS A 107 -1.12 16.49 6.29
N GLY A 108 -0.99 17.45 5.37
CA GLY A 108 0.27 17.75 4.70
C GLY A 108 0.63 16.76 3.60
N LEU A 109 1.84 16.91 3.06
CA LEU A 109 2.44 16.06 2.04
C LEU A 109 3.91 15.83 2.37
N GLU A 110 4.36 14.60 2.22
CA GLU A 110 5.75 14.19 2.43
C GLU A 110 6.25 13.31 1.27
N CYS A 111 7.56 13.16 1.17
CA CYS A 111 8.22 12.38 0.13
C CYS A 111 8.86 11.11 0.73
N MET A 112 8.63 9.96 0.09
CA MET A 112 9.29 8.71 0.51
C MET A 112 10.71 8.69 -0.04
N ARG A 113 11.68 9.02 0.83
CA ARG A 113 13.11 9.15 0.54
C ARG A 113 13.41 10.26 -0.50
N GLY A 114 14.53 10.97 -0.29
CA GLY A 114 14.97 12.04 -1.17
C GLY A 114 14.27 13.39 -0.97
N SER A 115 14.66 14.38 -1.76
CA SER A 115 14.08 15.74 -1.76
C SER A 115 12.78 15.80 -2.56
N PRO A 116 11.89 16.79 -2.32
CA PRO A 116 10.68 17.00 -3.13
C PRO A 116 10.93 17.00 -4.65
N ALA A 117 12.02 17.61 -5.11
CA ALA A 117 12.39 17.67 -6.54
C ALA A 117 12.76 16.31 -7.16
N LYS A 118 13.09 15.30 -6.35
CA LYS A 118 13.49 13.94 -6.79
C LYS A 118 12.60 12.85 -6.17
N ALA A 119 11.47 13.26 -5.60
CA ALA A 119 10.61 12.38 -4.85
C ALA A 119 9.97 11.35 -5.77
N TYR A 120 10.15 10.08 -5.41
CA TYR A 120 9.60 9.00 -6.20
C TYR A 120 8.19 8.61 -5.78
N VAL A 121 7.89 8.78 -4.50
CA VAL A 121 6.56 8.63 -3.93
C VAL A 121 6.25 9.85 -3.08
N VAL A 122 5.08 10.44 -3.30
CA VAL A 122 4.51 11.50 -2.45
C VAL A 122 3.32 10.91 -1.71
N TYR A 123 3.26 11.10 -0.40
CA TYR A 123 2.20 10.57 0.44
C TYR A 123 1.67 11.63 1.40
N ALA A 124 0.44 11.43 1.88
CA ALA A 124 -0.11 12.20 2.99
C ALA A 124 0.19 11.48 4.31
N PRO A 125 0.82 12.16 5.28
CA PRO A 125 1.01 11.64 6.64
C PRO A 125 -0.33 11.33 7.32
N VAL A 126 -0.32 10.29 8.16
CA VAL A 126 -1.49 9.83 8.92
C VAL A 126 -1.37 10.32 10.36
N GLU A 127 -2.31 11.16 10.78
CA GLU A 127 -2.51 11.57 12.17
C GLU A 127 -3.66 10.75 12.77
N VAL A 128 -3.40 9.96 13.82
CA VAL A 128 -4.45 9.20 14.52
C VAL A 128 -5.05 10.06 15.62
N ILE A 129 -6.35 10.35 15.50
CA ILE A 129 -7.06 11.18 16.46
C ILE A 129 -7.32 10.39 17.73
N GLY A 130 -6.93 10.95 18.88
CA GLY A 130 -7.03 10.25 20.18
C GLY A 130 -5.88 9.27 20.46
N GLY A 131 -4.81 9.30 19.66
CA GLY A 131 -3.58 8.53 19.88
C GLY A 131 -3.48 7.26 19.02
N GLU A 132 -2.26 6.91 18.66
CA GLU A 132 -1.96 5.83 17.70
C GLU A 132 -1.96 4.41 18.29
N ALA A 133 -1.90 4.29 19.62
CA ALA A 133 -1.65 3.02 20.31
C ALA A 133 -2.61 1.89 19.89
N ARG A 134 -3.92 2.18 19.77
CA ARG A 134 -4.93 1.19 19.35
C ARG A 134 -4.70 0.69 17.94
N LEU A 135 -4.46 1.61 17.00
CA LEU A 135 -4.22 1.27 15.60
C LEU A 135 -2.93 0.46 15.47
N LEU A 136 -1.86 0.88 16.16
CA LEU A 136 -0.58 0.17 16.14
C LEU A 136 -0.70 -1.23 16.74
N ARG A 137 -1.41 -1.41 17.87
CA ARG A 137 -1.67 -2.74 18.44
C ARG A 137 -2.44 -3.63 17.46
N ALA A 138 -3.48 -3.12 16.82
CA ALA A 138 -4.24 -3.87 15.83
C ALA A 138 -3.39 -4.27 14.62
N CYS A 139 -2.55 -3.36 14.11
CA CYS A 139 -1.60 -3.67 13.05
C CYS A 139 -0.55 -4.69 13.51
N GLN A 140 -0.09 -4.63 14.76
CA GLN A 140 0.89 -5.59 15.30
C GLN A 140 0.30 -6.99 15.41
N VAL A 141 -0.98 -7.13 15.79
CA VAL A 141 -1.69 -8.42 15.77
C VAL A 141 -1.65 -9.04 14.37
N ILE A 142 -1.89 -8.24 13.33
CA ILE A 142 -1.81 -8.68 11.93
C ILE A 142 -0.38 -9.09 11.58
N ILE A 143 0.60 -8.23 11.85
CA ILE A 143 2.01 -8.47 11.50
C ILE A 143 2.52 -9.75 12.18
N ASN A 144 2.25 -9.93 13.47
CA ASN A 144 2.69 -11.11 14.21
C ASN A 144 2.10 -12.39 13.62
N ALA A 145 0.78 -12.44 13.42
CA ALA A 145 0.13 -13.65 12.92
C ALA A 145 0.60 -14.06 11.53
N PHE A 146 0.82 -13.10 10.63
CA PHE A 146 1.37 -13.38 9.31
C PHE A 146 2.85 -13.79 9.36
N THR A 147 3.62 -13.24 10.30
CA THR A 147 5.02 -13.61 10.50
C THR A 147 5.13 -15.03 11.05
N GLU A 148 4.34 -15.36 12.08
CA GLU A 148 4.22 -16.70 12.67
C GLU A 148 3.78 -17.74 11.63
N ALA A 149 2.89 -17.38 10.71
CA ALA A 149 2.47 -18.24 9.60
C ALA A 149 3.51 -18.38 8.47
N GLY A 150 4.69 -17.74 8.58
CA GLY A 150 5.74 -17.80 7.56
C GLY A 150 5.36 -17.10 6.25
N LEU A 151 4.44 -16.13 6.30
CA LEU A 151 3.93 -15.41 5.13
C LEU A 151 4.67 -14.08 4.83
N VAL A 152 5.51 -13.64 5.78
CA VAL A 152 6.29 -12.40 5.73
C VAL A 152 7.76 -12.71 5.44
N LEU A 153 8.44 -11.84 4.69
CA LEU A 153 9.88 -11.95 4.52
C LEU A 153 10.59 -11.49 5.80
N GLU A 154 11.67 -12.18 6.18
CA GLU A 154 12.43 -11.88 7.41
C GLU A 154 12.87 -10.41 7.51
N LYS A 155 13.32 -9.84 6.38
CA LYS A 155 13.72 -8.42 6.30
C LYS A 155 12.60 -7.42 6.61
N ASP A 156 11.34 -7.83 6.51
CA ASP A 156 10.16 -6.99 6.74
C ASP A 156 9.53 -7.24 8.12
N ALA A 157 9.73 -8.43 8.68
CA ALA A 157 9.21 -8.78 10.02
C ALA A 157 9.71 -7.82 11.12
N ASN A 158 10.93 -7.30 10.97
CA ASN A 158 11.56 -6.40 11.94
C ASN A 158 11.45 -4.90 11.57
N GLN A 159 10.76 -4.55 10.48
CA GLN A 159 10.63 -3.14 10.09
C GLN A 159 9.58 -2.43 10.93
N LYS A 160 9.93 -1.23 11.41
CA LYS A 160 8.96 -0.34 12.08
C LYS A 160 7.85 0.03 11.09
N LEU A 161 6.60 -0.25 11.47
CA LEU A 161 5.43 0.13 10.70
C LEU A 161 5.37 1.65 10.49
N LYS A 162 5.26 2.06 9.22
CA LYS A 162 5.04 3.46 8.85
C LYS A 162 3.81 3.57 7.95
N LEU A 163 2.67 3.88 8.56
CA LEU A 163 1.43 4.13 7.82
C LEU A 163 1.53 5.44 7.04
N HIS A 164 1.23 5.36 5.75
CA HIS A 164 1.22 6.49 4.86
C HIS A 164 0.18 6.27 3.75
N ALA A 165 -0.46 7.36 3.32
CA ALA A 165 -1.45 7.32 2.26
C ALA A 165 -0.82 7.84 0.97
N THR A 166 -0.40 6.96 0.07
CA THR A 166 0.29 7.36 -1.17
C THR A 166 -0.64 8.17 -2.07
N ILE A 167 -0.16 9.33 -2.54
CA ILE A 167 -0.89 10.25 -3.43
C ILE A 167 -0.35 10.15 -4.87
N MET A 168 0.98 10.09 -5.01
CA MET A 168 1.68 9.99 -6.29
C MET A 168 2.82 8.99 -6.22
N ASN A 169 3.08 8.31 -7.33
CA ASN A 169 4.25 7.46 -7.52
C ASN A 169 4.77 7.62 -8.96
N ALA A 170 6.04 8.05 -9.07
CA ALA A 170 6.69 8.26 -10.35
C ALA A 170 6.89 6.95 -11.16
N ARG A 171 6.88 5.76 -10.51
CA ARG A 171 6.86 4.46 -11.22
C ARG A 171 5.66 4.32 -12.16
N HIS A 172 4.53 4.95 -11.82
CA HIS A 172 3.30 4.81 -12.59
C HIS A 172 3.27 5.70 -13.83
N ARG A 173 4.30 6.53 -14.03
CA ARG A 173 4.44 7.34 -15.24
C ARG A 173 4.39 6.42 -16.46
N LYS A 174 3.45 6.67 -17.37
CA LYS A 174 3.39 5.95 -18.64
C LYS A 174 4.61 6.35 -19.47
N SER A 175 5.40 5.39 -19.94
CA SER A 175 6.41 5.71 -20.95
C SER A 175 5.70 6.25 -22.19
N LYS A 176 6.15 7.39 -22.72
CA LYS A 176 5.75 7.80 -24.07
C LYS A 176 6.39 6.76 -24.99
N LYS A 177 5.58 5.84 -25.56
CA LYS A 177 6.04 4.97 -26.65
C LYS A 177 6.70 5.89 -27.67
N LYS A 178 8.01 5.72 -27.93
CA LYS A 178 8.65 6.31 -29.11
C LYS A 178 7.83 5.84 -30.30
N ILE A 179 7.05 6.74 -30.91
CA ILE A 179 6.54 6.52 -32.25
C ILE A 179 7.81 6.42 -33.10
N ARG A 180 8.21 5.20 -33.44
CA ARG A 180 9.16 4.99 -34.53
C ARG A 180 8.48 5.55 -35.76
N LYS A 181 8.93 6.72 -36.22
CA LYS A 181 8.63 7.18 -37.57
C LYS A 181 9.27 6.14 -38.49
N ASN A 182 8.43 5.34 -39.15
CA ASN A 182 8.84 4.61 -40.34
C ASN A 182 9.09 5.62 -41.46
#